data_AF-A0A2V6HHR2-F1
#
_entry.id   AF-A0A2V6HHR2-F1
#
_cell.length_a   1.000
_cell.length_b   1.000
_cell.length_c   1.000
_cell.angle_alpha   90.00
_cell.angle_beta   90.00
_cell.angle_gamma   90.00
#
_symmetry.space_group_name_H-M   'P 1'
#
loop_
_entity.id
_entity.type
_entity.pdbx_description
1 polymer ?
#
loop_
_entity_poly.entity_id
_entity_poly.type
_entity_poly.pdbx_seq_one_letter_code
_entity_poly.pdbx_strand_id
1 'polypeptide(L)'
;MDAIVNAGFTIANFTDTSGNPSASKVYRAARIILAQPDLVGYFGSGSGVASQEQYWSAYGLAKAFWELDLDIPAVIRLGGNTEDRAVDILHRTSKLLRAPVEGNRKSDTPAFIASRFAELVADAKGIKWKPHPPRVPKYVKDPSATMLPVTNGRAWIDRPQWRNIRAAVETHSGGLVIDRDGAPTAALPSEEFATKDSELLACDVECRLAGIEGFYLELDIPGLDKLIARNE
;
A
#
# COMPACT_ATOMS: atom_id res chain seq x y z
N MET A 1 -3.23 21.26 -0.96
CA MET A 1 -4.25 21.57 -1.98
C MET A 1 -3.79 22.75 -2.83
N ASP A 2 -3.62 23.94 -2.25
CA ASP A 2 -3.21 25.14 -3.01
C ASP A 2 -1.95 24.94 -3.85
N ALA A 3 -0.95 24.23 -3.34
CA ALA A 3 0.28 23.95 -4.08
C ALA A 3 0.05 23.21 -5.42
N ILE A 4 -0.87 22.24 -5.48
CA ILE A 4 -1.14 21.47 -6.71
C ILE A 4 -2.00 22.28 -7.70
N VAL A 5 -2.91 23.11 -7.18
CA VAL A 5 -3.71 24.04 -7.98
C VAL A 5 -2.82 25.11 -8.60
N ASN A 6 -1.91 25.68 -7.81
CA ASN A 6 -0.93 26.66 -8.28
C ASN A 6 0.06 26.06 -9.29
N ALA A 7 0.28 24.75 -9.26
CA ALA A 7 1.04 24.01 -10.27
C ALA A 7 0.22 23.69 -11.55
N GLY A 8 -1.04 24.11 -11.63
CA GLY A 8 -1.89 24.00 -12.83
C GLY A 8 -2.72 22.72 -12.91
N PHE A 9 -2.81 21.93 -11.84
CA PHE A 9 -3.59 20.68 -11.85
C PHE A 9 -5.03 20.86 -11.37
N THR A 10 -5.92 20.06 -11.94
CA THR A 10 -7.29 19.88 -11.44
C THR A 10 -7.33 18.73 -10.43
N ILE A 11 -7.97 18.97 -9.30
CA ILE A 11 -8.12 17.98 -8.22
C ILE A 11 -9.31 17.06 -8.55
N ALA A 12 -9.05 15.76 -8.68
CA ALA A 12 -10.11 14.76 -8.87
C ALA A 12 -10.94 14.55 -7.59
N ASN A 13 -10.29 14.51 -6.43
CA ASN A 13 -10.94 14.36 -5.14
C ASN A 13 -10.12 14.99 -4.00
N PHE A 14 -10.76 15.15 -2.85
CA PHE A 14 -10.10 15.50 -1.60
C PHE A 14 -10.30 14.39 -0.57
N THR A 15 -9.21 13.92 0.02
CA THR A 15 -9.24 12.90 1.07
C THR A 15 -8.24 13.29 2.15
N ASP A 16 -8.73 13.36 3.38
CA ASP A 16 -7.93 13.64 4.55
C ASP A 16 -7.97 12.45 5.51
N THR A 17 -6.82 12.10 6.06
CA THR A 17 -6.68 11.02 7.04
C THR A 17 -6.00 11.59 8.28
N SER A 18 -6.74 11.64 9.39
CA SER A 18 -6.24 12.13 10.68
C SER A 18 -6.29 11.05 11.75
N GLY A 19 -5.71 11.32 12.93
CA GLY A 19 -5.80 10.42 14.08
C GLY A 19 -4.91 9.16 14.01
N ASN A 20 -3.75 9.23 13.35
CA ASN A 20 -2.82 8.10 13.19
C ASN A 20 -3.49 6.89 12.52
N PRO A 21 -3.90 7.00 11.23
CA PRO A 21 -4.64 5.94 10.57
C PRO A 21 -3.81 4.64 10.49
N SER A 22 -4.49 3.50 10.64
CA SER A 22 -3.89 2.19 10.38
C SER A 22 -3.44 2.07 8.93
N ALA A 23 -2.47 1.20 8.65
CA ALA A 23 -2.00 0.97 7.28
C ALA A 23 -3.14 0.50 6.37
N SER A 24 -4.06 -0.31 6.91
CA SER A 24 -5.23 -0.81 6.19
C SER A 24 -6.22 0.32 5.83
N LYS A 25 -6.37 1.36 6.65
CA LYS A 25 -7.21 2.53 6.31
C LYS A 25 -6.59 3.33 5.17
N VAL A 26 -5.28 3.56 5.21
CA VAL A 26 -4.57 4.27 4.14
C VAL A 26 -4.62 3.49 2.83
N TYR A 27 -4.41 2.17 2.89
CA TYR A 27 -4.60 1.27 1.75
C TYR A 27 -6.00 1.39 1.14
N ARG A 28 -7.06 1.33 1.95
CA ARG A 28 -8.44 1.45 1.45
C ARG A 28 -8.70 2.79 0.80
N ALA A 29 -8.24 3.88 1.41
CA ALA A 29 -8.34 5.22 0.84
C ALA A 29 -7.65 5.29 -0.53
N ALA A 30 -6.41 4.80 -0.64
CA ALA A 30 -5.66 4.78 -1.89
C ALA A 30 -6.37 3.96 -2.98
N ARG A 31 -6.87 2.76 -2.65
CA ARG A 31 -7.63 1.90 -3.56
C ARG A 31 -8.92 2.55 -4.06
N ILE A 32 -9.63 3.30 -3.21
CA ILE A 32 -10.84 4.05 -3.59
C ILE A 32 -10.49 5.23 -4.50
N ILE A 33 -9.45 5.99 -4.18
CA ILE A 33 -8.99 7.11 -4.99
C ILE A 33 -8.60 6.63 -6.40
N LEU A 34 -7.84 5.54 -6.47
CA LEU A 34 -7.40 4.92 -7.72
C LEU A 34 -8.51 4.14 -8.45
N ALA A 35 -9.76 4.16 -7.97
CA ALA A 35 -10.89 3.68 -8.77
C ALA A 35 -11.46 4.76 -9.71
N GLN A 36 -10.98 6.00 -9.61
CA GLN A 36 -11.36 7.10 -10.51
C GLN A 36 -10.53 7.02 -11.80
N PRO A 37 -11.14 7.13 -13.00
CA PRO A 37 -10.42 7.12 -14.26
C PRO A 37 -9.71 8.45 -14.55
N ASP A 38 -8.85 8.44 -15.56
CA ASP A 38 -8.23 9.62 -16.17
C ASP A 38 -7.30 10.45 -15.24
N LEU A 39 -6.85 9.87 -14.13
CA LEU A 39 -5.87 10.49 -13.26
C LEU A 39 -4.51 10.56 -13.98
N VAL A 40 -3.82 11.69 -13.83
CA VAL A 40 -2.46 11.89 -14.38
C VAL A 40 -1.37 11.57 -13.37
N GLY A 41 -1.72 11.40 -12.10
CA GLY A 41 -0.80 11.10 -11.01
C GLY A 41 -1.49 11.08 -9.65
N TYR A 42 -0.81 10.54 -8.65
CA TYR A 42 -1.26 10.48 -7.27
C TYR A 42 -0.45 11.45 -6.40
N PHE A 43 -1.10 12.44 -5.80
CA PHE A 43 -0.44 13.43 -4.96
C PHE A 43 -0.92 13.36 -3.51
N GLY A 44 0.01 13.16 -2.58
CA GLY A 44 -0.24 13.17 -1.16
C GLY A 44 0.65 14.18 -0.44
N SER A 45 0.08 15.05 0.38
CA SER A 45 0.86 16.00 1.19
C SER A 45 0.28 16.13 2.59
N GLY A 46 0.87 15.40 3.53
CA GLY A 46 0.55 15.49 4.97
C GLY A 46 1.82 15.79 5.76
N SER A 47 1.99 17.04 6.22
CA SER A 47 3.11 17.41 7.09
C SER A 47 2.58 18.15 8.31
N GLY A 48 2.88 17.66 9.52
CA GLY A 48 2.58 18.42 10.73
C GLY A 48 2.04 17.59 11.88
N VAL A 49 1.95 16.28 11.72
CA VAL A 49 1.44 15.37 12.76
C VAL A 49 2.63 14.69 13.44
N ALA A 50 3.28 15.45 14.33
CA ALA A 50 4.51 15.06 15.01
C ALA A 50 4.43 13.75 15.80
N SER A 51 3.24 13.19 16.03
CA SER A 51 3.03 11.93 16.76
C SER A 51 2.55 10.76 15.90
N GLN A 52 2.32 10.95 14.59
CA GLN A 52 1.84 9.88 13.71
C GLN A 52 3.01 9.10 13.10
N GLU A 53 2.93 7.77 13.19
CA GLU A 53 3.92 6.86 12.60
C GLU A 53 3.73 6.77 11.08
N GLN A 54 4.58 7.50 10.34
CA GLN A 54 4.40 7.67 8.91
C GLN A 54 4.63 6.39 8.10
N TYR A 55 5.38 5.43 8.65
CA TYR A 55 5.61 4.16 7.94
C TYR A 55 4.31 3.37 7.73
N TRP A 56 3.27 3.53 8.57
CA TRP A 56 1.99 2.86 8.34
C TRP A 56 1.30 3.39 7.08
N SER A 57 1.34 4.72 6.88
CA SER A 57 0.85 5.33 5.65
C SER A 57 1.64 4.84 4.44
N ALA A 58 2.96 4.77 4.55
CA ALA A 58 3.82 4.25 3.48
C ALA A 58 3.51 2.79 3.14
N TYR A 59 3.31 1.91 4.13
CA TYR A 59 2.91 0.52 3.88
C TYR A 59 1.55 0.42 3.19
N GLY A 60 0.56 1.18 3.65
CA GLY A 60 -0.77 1.20 3.04
C GLY A 60 -0.74 1.62 1.57
N LEU A 61 0.02 2.69 1.26
CA LEU A 61 0.25 3.17 -0.11
C LEU A 61 1.03 2.15 -0.94
N ALA A 62 2.13 1.62 -0.39
CA ALA A 62 2.99 0.66 -1.09
C ALA A 62 2.22 -0.58 -1.54
N LYS A 63 1.37 -1.14 -0.67
CA LYS A 63 0.51 -2.26 -1.01
C LYS A 63 -0.47 -1.89 -2.13
N ALA A 64 -1.18 -0.76 -1.99
CA ALA A 64 -2.17 -0.34 -2.98
C ALA A 64 -1.54 -0.11 -4.36
N PHE A 65 -0.40 0.59 -4.41
CA PHE A 65 0.31 0.87 -5.66
C PHE A 65 0.85 -0.39 -6.33
N TRP A 66 1.36 -1.34 -5.55
CA TRP A 66 1.82 -2.61 -6.11
C TRP A 66 0.70 -3.47 -6.65
N GLU A 67 -0.40 -3.62 -5.90
CA GLU A 67 -1.55 -4.40 -6.35
C GLU A 67 -2.17 -3.84 -7.62
N LEU A 68 -2.19 -2.52 -7.75
CA LEU A 68 -2.70 -1.83 -8.92
C LEU A 68 -1.66 -1.62 -10.02
N ASP A 69 -0.43 -2.14 -9.88
CA ASP A 69 0.62 -1.95 -10.88
C ASP A 69 0.76 -0.49 -11.38
N LEU A 70 0.83 0.44 -10.43
CA LEU A 70 0.69 1.87 -10.72
C LEU A 70 1.61 2.31 -11.87
N ASP A 71 1.01 2.91 -12.91
CA ASP A 71 1.69 3.40 -14.12
C ASP A 71 1.54 4.91 -14.34
N ILE A 72 1.04 5.61 -13.33
CA ILE A 72 1.07 7.07 -13.21
C ILE A 72 1.98 7.49 -12.04
N PRO A 73 2.66 8.65 -12.11
CA PRO A 73 3.58 9.07 -11.06
C PRO A 73 2.86 9.32 -9.73
N ALA A 74 3.54 9.03 -8.62
CA ALA A 74 3.06 9.36 -7.29
C ALA A 74 4.09 10.18 -6.50
N VAL A 75 3.67 11.28 -5.91
CA VAL A 75 4.51 12.11 -5.02
C VAL A 75 3.81 12.22 -3.68
N ILE A 76 4.45 11.64 -2.67
CA ILE A 76 3.91 11.57 -1.31
C ILE A 76 4.86 12.29 -0.37
N ARG A 77 4.37 13.32 0.28
CA ARG A 77 5.06 13.96 1.40
C ARG A 77 4.46 13.52 2.71
N LEU A 78 5.29 12.86 3.51
CA LEU A 78 4.96 12.32 4.82
C LEU A 78 5.78 13.06 5.88
N GLY A 79 5.11 13.74 6.81
CA GLY A 79 5.76 14.48 7.88
C GLY A 79 5.23 14.09 9.26
N GLY A 80 6.09 13.47 10.08
CA GLY A 80 5.75 12.95 11.40
C GLY A 80 6.86 12.09 11.98
N ASN A 81 6.50 11.14 12.86
CA ASN A 81 7.44 10.13 13.33
C ASN A 81 7.87 9.22 12.18
N THR A 82 9.10 8.72 12.26
CA THR A 82 9.64 7.69 11.35
C THR A 82 9.51 8.04 9.86
N GLU A 83 9.50 9.33 9.51
CA GLU A 83 9.35 9.80 8.12
C GLU A 83 10.45 9.27 7.19
N ASP A 84 11.69 9.12 7.67
CA ASP A 84 12.78 8.52 6.88
C ASP A 84 12.48 7.09 6.45
N ARG A 85 11.94 6.27 7.37
CA ARG A 85 11.53 4.90 7.06
C ARG A 85 10.38 4.89 6.06
N ALA A 86 9.43 5.81 6.22
CA ALA A 86 8.30 5.93 5.32
C ALA A 86 8.74 6.28 3.87
N VAL A 87 9.69 7.20 3.73
CA VAL A 87 10.31 7.56 2.45
C VAL A 87 11.05 6.36 1.84
N ASP A 88 11.83 5.63 2.64
CA ASP A 88 12.53 4.42 2.17
C ASP A 88 11.58 3.35 1.62
N ILE A 89 10.47 3.07 2.32
CA ILE A 89 9.44 2.11 1.87
C ILE A 89 8.90 2.51 0.50
N LEU A 90 8.56 3.78 0.30
CA LEU A 90 8.03 4.28 -0.97
C LEU A 90 9.06 4.19 -2.10
N HIS A 91 10.32 4.55 -1.84
CA HIS A 91 11.39 4.45 -2.84
C HIS A 91 11.75 3.00 -3.20
N ARG A 92 11.74 2.08 -2.23
CA ARG A 92 11.92 0.65 -2.50
C ARG A 92 10.75 0.10 -3.32
N THR A 93 9.52 0.53 -3.02
CA THR A 93 8.33 0.13 -3.76
C THR A 93 8.34 0.65 -5.20
N SER A 94 8.80 1.89 -5.42
CA SER A 94 8.95 2.51 -6.74
C SER A 94 9.71 1.61 -7.73
N LYS A 95 10.72 0.87 -7.25
CA LYS A 95 11.54 -0.05 -8.07
C LYS A 95 10.77 -1.27 -8.59
N LEU A 96 9.59 -1.54 -8.04
CA LEU A 96 8.71 -2.65 -8.42
C LEU A 96 7.55 -2.20 -9.33
N LEU A 97 7.49 -0.92 -9.68
CA LEU A 97 6.37 -0.30 -10.40
C LEU A 97 6.81 0.22 -11.77
N ARG A 98 5.82 0.54 -12.62
CA ARG A 98 6.03 1.08 -13.97
C ARG A 98 6.19 2.59 -13.99
N ALA A 99 5.76 3.26 -12.92
CA ALA A 99 5.89 4.70 -12.74
C ALA A 99 6.62 5.07 -11.44
N PRO A 100 7.27 6.24 -11.42
CA PRO A 100 8.00 6.69 -10.24
C PRO A 100 7.06 6.99 -9.08
N VAL A 101 7.41 6.44 -7.92
CA VAL A 101 6.83 6.80 -6.62
C VAL A 101 7.91 7.46 -5.77
N GLU A 102 7.70 8.71 -5.37
CA GLU A 102 8.65 9.51 -4.60
C GLU A 102 8.10 9.86 -3.21
N GLY A 103 8.89 9.55 -2.19
CA GLY A 103 8.64 9.92 -0.79
C GLY A 103 9.41 11.19 -0.44
N ASN A 104 8.73 12.13 0.22
CA ASN A 104 9.29 13.41 0.66
C ASN A 104 9.01 13.61 2.16
N ARG A 105 9.86 14.39 2.83
CA ARG A 105 9.83 14.64 4.28
C ARG A 105 9.07 15.92 4.61
N LYS A 106 8.87 16.18 5.91
CA LYS A 106 8.31 17.47 6.36
C LYS A 106 9.13 18.69 5.94
N SER A 107 10.44 18.57 5.75
CA SER A 107 11.32 19.66 5.33
C SER A 107 11.10 20.09 3.87
N ASP A 108 10.65 19.17 3.02
CA ASP A 108 10.36 19.45 1.63
C ASP A 108 9.07 20.26 1.55
N THR A 109 9.08 21.45 0.97
CA THR A 109 7.89 22.33 1.03
C THR A 109 6.76 21.80 0.14
N PRO A 110 5.47 22.13 0.44
CA PRO A 110 4.37 21.82 -0.47
C PRO A 110 4.59 22.30 -1.91
N ALA A 111 5.22 23.47 -2.09
CA ALA A 111 5.53 24.02 -3.41
C ALA A 111 6.60 23.18 -4.14
N PHE A 112 7.64 22.76 -3.42
CA PHE A 112 8.70 21.91 -3.98
C PHE A 112 8.12 20.58 -4.50
N ILE A 113 7.35 19.87 -3.68
CA ILE A 113 6.78 18.57 -4.09
C ILE A 113 5.75 18.71 -5.21
N ALA A 114 5.03 19.85 -5.30
CA ALA A 114 4.08 20.10 -6.38
C ALA A 114 4.81 20.38 -7.70
N SER A 115 5.93 21.12 -7.66
CA SER A 115 6.82 21.28 -8.81
C SER A 115 7.37 19.93 -9.26
N ARG A 116 7.84 19.11 -8.31
CA ARG A 116 8.36 17.77 -8.62
C ARG A 116 7.29 16.86 -9.23
N PHE A 117 6.06 16.91 -8.71
CA PHE A 117 4.94 16.21 -9.30
C PHE A 117 4.68 16.65 -10.76
N ALA A 118 4.76 17.95 -11.04
CA ALA A 118 4.59 18.48 -12.40
C ALA A 118 5.63 17.93 -13.39
N GLU A 119 6.89 17.84 -12.97
CA GLU A 119 7.97 17.24 -13.76
C GLU A 119 7.67 15.78 -14.09
N LEU A 120 7.32 14.98 -13.08
CA LEU A 120 7.03 13.56 -13.29
C LEU A 120 5.80 13.32 -14.19
N VAL A 121 4.78 14.16 -14.08
CA VAL A 121 3.60 14.08 -14.97
C VAL A 121 3.96 14.46 -16.40
N ALA A 122 4.80 15.48 -16.61
CA ALA A 122 5.29 15.82 -17.95
C ALA A 122 6.10 14.68 -18.57
N ASP A 123 6.95 14.03 -17.78
CA ASP A 123 7.77 12.88 -18.20
C ASP A 123 6.93 11.62 -18.49
N ALA A 124 5.76 11.49 -17.88
CA ALA A 124 4.80 10.41 -18.15
C ALA A 124 4.09 10.54 -19.52
N LYS A 125 4.38 11.58 -20.32
CA LYS A 125 3.93 11.75 -21.72
C LYS A 125 2.43 11.58 -21.93
N GLY A 126 1.62 12.05 -21.00
CA GLY A 126 0.17 12.04 -21.10
C GLY A 126 -0.50 10.68 -20.83
N ILE A 127 0.21 9.74 -20.19
CA ILE A 127 -0.43 8.54 -19.63
C ILE A 127 -1.56 8.97 -18.70
N LYS A 128 -2.69 8.27 -18.82
CA LYS A 128 -3.86 8.44 -17.98
C LYS A 128 -4.20 7.11 -17.32
N TRP A 129 -4.42 7.18 -16.02
CA TRP A 129 -4.76 6.03 -15.21
C TRP A 129 -6.08 5.40 -15.67
N LYS A 130 -6.06 4.07 -15.78
CA LYS A 130 -7.24 3.25 -16.05
C LYS A 130 -7.45 2.31 -14.88
N PRO A 131 -8.50 2.50 -14.07
CA PRO A 131 -8.83 1.60 -12.98
C PRO A 131 -8.97 0.17 -13.49
N HIS A 132 -8.39 -0.77 -12.77
CA HIS A 132 -8.48 -2.19 -13.08
C HIS A 132 -8.47 -3.04 -11.80
N PRO A 133 -8.88 -4.31 -11.87
CA PRO A 133 -8.78 -5.21 -10.73
C PRO A 133 -7.33 -5.34 -10.20
N PRO A 134 -7.16 -5.58 -8.89
CA PRO A 134 -5.82 -5.74 -8.31
C PRO A 134 -5.17 -7.04 -8.78
N ARG A 135 -3.84 -7.06 -8.79
CA ARG A 135 -3.04 -8.28 -8.86
C ARG A 135 -3.36 -9.17 -7.67
N VAL A 136 -3.64 -10.44 -7.95
CA VAL A 136 -3.88 -11.46 -6.92
C VAL A 136 -2.90 -12.62 -7.19
N PRO A 137 -2.08 -13.03 -6.20
CA PRO A 137 -1.19 -14.18 -6.36
C PRO A 137 -1.95 -15.47 -6.67
N LYS A 138 -1.34 -16.36 -7.47
CA LYS A 138 -2.00 -17.58 -7.97
C LYS A 138 -2.46 -18.55 -6.87
N TYR A 139 -1.78 -18.56 -5.72
CA TYR A 139 -2.11 -19.43 -4.59
C TYR A 139 -3.31 -18.93 -3.78
N VAL A 140 -3.79 -17.71 -4.01
CA VAL A 140 -4.99 -17.20 -3.33
C VAL A 140 -6.19 -18.04 -3.75
N LYS A 141 -6.94 -18.57 -2.77
CA LYS A 141 -8.06 -19.52 -2.95
C LYS A 141 -7.65 -20.89 -3.50
N ASP A 142 -6.36 -21.17 -3.62
CA ASP A 142 -5.89 -22.53 -3.90
C ASP A 142 -6.09 -23.42 -2.66
N PRO A 143 -6.58 -24.67 -2.79
CA PRO A 143 -6.77 -25.58 -1.65
C PRO A 143 -5.51 -25.88 -0.84
N SER A 144 -4.32 -25.74 -1.45
CA SER A 144 -3.04 -25.93 -0.78
C SER A 144 -2.63 -24.74 0.08
N ALA A 145 -3.17 -23.54 -0.16
CA ALA A 145 -2.86 -22.37 0.64
C ALA A 145 -3.41 -22.49 2.07
N THR A 146 -2.76 -21.82 3.01
CA THR A 146 -3.32 -21.56 4.33
C THR A 146 -4.01 -20.20 4.32
N MET A 147 -5.23 -20.15 4.85
CA MET A 147 -6.00 -18.92 5.01
C MET A 147 -6.19 -18.64 6.50
N LEU A 148 -5.80 -17.45 6.94
CA LEU A 148 -6.02 -16.95 8.29
C LEU A 148 -7.00 -15.76 8.22
N PRO A 149 -8.11 -15.77 8.98
CA PRO A 149 -9.10 -14.69 8.94
C PRO A 149 -8.53 -13.40 9.54
N VAL A 150 -8.82 -12.27 8.88
CA VAL A 150 -8.48 -10.93 9.35
C VAL A 150 -9.72 -10.04 9.28
N THR A 151 -9.80 -9.01 10.10
CA THR A 151 -10.92 -8.05 10.06
C THR A 151 -11.01 -7.43 8.67
N ASN A 152 -12.14 -7.62 8.00
CA ASN A 152 -12.37 -7.19 6.61
C ASN A 152 -11.29 -7.73 5.64
N GLY A 153 -10.87 -8.98 5.80
CA GLY A 153 -9.85 -9.57 4.94
C GLY A 153 -9.41 -10.97 5.34
N ARG A 154 -8.35 -11.44 4.69
CA ARG A 154 -7.77 -12.78 4.83
C ARG A 154 -6.27 -12.71 4.58
N ALA A 155 -5.46 -13.32 5.42
CA ALA A 155 -4.05 -13.56 5.11
C ALA A 155 -3.91 -14.93 4.43
N TRP A 156 -3.32 -14.94 3.25
CA TRP A 156 -3.07 -16.13 2.44
C TRP A 156 -1.59 -16.47 2.46
N ILE A 157 -1.28 -17.75 2.68
CA ILE A 157 0.08 -18.25 2.77
C ILE A 157 0.22 -19.47 1.86
N ASP A 158 1.19 -19.43 0.94
CA ASP A 158 1.53 -20.53 0.05
C ASP A 158 2.19 -21.65 0.86
N ARG A 159 1.40 -22.63 1.29
CA ARG A 159 1.85 -23.74 2.16
C ARG A 159 2.91 -24.60 1.47
N PRO A 160 2.81 -24.95 0.17
CA PRO A 160 3.92 -25.57 -0.56
C PRO A 160 5.26 -24.83 -0.45
N GLN A 161 5.24 -23.49 -0.41
CA GLN A 161 6.44 -22.66 -0.26
C GLN A 161 6.84 -22.38 1.19
N TRP A 162 6.09 -22.84 2.19
CA TRP A 162 6.25 -22.42 3.58
C TRP A 162 7.69 -22.58 4.10
N ARG A 163 8.34 -23.72 3.81
CA ARG A 163 9.72 -23.98 4.24
C ARG A 163 10.72 -22.93 3.72
N ASN A 164 10.45 -22.33 2.55
CA ASN A 164 11.33 -21.35 1.92
C ASN A 164 11.04 -19.93 2.44
N ILE A 165 9.79 -19.62 2.77
CA ILE A 165 9.35 -18.26 3.13
C ILE A 165 9.21 -18.04 4.64
N ARG A 166 9.20 -19.11 5.43
CA ARG A 166 8.94 -19.10 6.88
C ARG A 166 9.72 -18.01 7.62
N ALA A 167 11.04 -18.00 7.48
CA ALA A 167 11.91 -17.11 8.24
C ALA A 167 11.58 -15.63 7.99
N ALA A 168 11.22 -15.29 6.75
CA ALA A 168 10.82 -13.93 6.40
C ALA A 168 9.44 -13.60 6.93
N VAL A 169 8.46 -14.50 6.77
CA VAL A 169 7.09 -14.28 7.27
C VAL A 169 7.05 -14.18 8.80
N GLU A 170 7.75 -15.05 9.53
CA GLU A 170 7.88 -14.98 10.99
C GLU A 170 8.49 -13.62 11.42
N THR A 171 9.55 -13.19 10.74
CA THR A 171 10.25 -11.93 11.04
C THR A 171 9.38 -10.70 10.74
N HIS A 172 8.84 -10.61 9.53
CA HIS A 172 8.13 -9.42 9.05
C HIS A 172 6.71 -9.30 9.64
N SER A 173 6.10 -10.41 10.05
CA SER A 173 4.84 -10.38 10.80
C SER A 173 5.03 -10.09 12.29
N GLY A 174 6.26 -9.91 12.78
CA GLY A 174 6.54 -9.71 14.20
C GLY A 174 6.15 -10.92 15.06
N GLY A 175 6.25 -12.13 14.49
CA GLY A 175 5.85 -13.38 15.15
C GLY A 175 4.34 -13.62 15.20
N LEU A 176 3.52 -12.87 14.44
CA LEU A 176 2.07 -13.13 14.35
C LEU A 176 1.74 -14.42 13.61
N VAL A 177 2.57 -14.79 12.63
CA VAL A 177 2.50 -16.06 11.91
C VAL A 177 3.73 -16.88 12.28
N ILE A 178 3.52 -18.08 12.80
CA ILE A 178 4.56 -18.97 13.28
C ILE A 178 4.41 -20.37 12.68
N ASP A 179 5.49 -21.14 12.70
CA ASP A 179 5.43 -22.57 12.42
C ASP A 179 4.84 -23.35 13.61
N ARG A 180 3.81 -24.16 13.32
CA ARG A 180 3.38 -25.25 14.20
C ARG A 180 3.28 -26.52 13.38
N ASP A 181 4.04 -27.54 13.77
CA ASP A 181 4.10 -28.84 13.11
C ASP A 181 4.38 -28.76 11.59
N GLY A 182 5.23 -27.82 11.18
CA GLY A 182 5.61 -27.63 9.77
C GLY A 182 4.58 -26.86 8.92
N ALA A 183 3.59 -26.21 9.55
CA ALA A 183 2.57 -25.43 8.87
C ALA A 183 2.45 -24.00 9.45
N PRO A 184 2.17 -22.99 8.61
CA PRO A 184 1.96 -21.63 9.07
C PRO A 184 0.68 -21.53 9.89
N THR A 185 0.78 -20.94 11.09
CA THR A 185 -0.32 -20.84 12.05
C THR A 185 -0.30 -19.47 12.74
N ALA A 186 -1.48 -18.93 13.09
CA ALA A 186 -1.57 -17.72 13.89
C ALA A 186 -1.02 -17.94 15.31
N ALA A 187 -0.19 -17.02 15.79
CA ALA A 187 0.37 -17.08 17.13
C ALA A 187 -0.63 -16.69 18.23
N LEU A 188 -1.64 -15.89 17.87
CA LEU A 188 -2.66 -15.36 18.76
C LEU A 188 -4.01 -16.06 18.57
N PRO A 189 -4.93 -15.97 19.56
CA PRO A 189 -6.33 -16.35 19.37
C PRO A 189 -6.97 -15.63 18.18
N SER A 190 -7.95 -16.28 17.53
CA SER A 190 -8.53 -15.80 16.26
C SER A 190 -9.06 -14.37 16.31
N GLU A 191 -9.70 -13.96 17.42
CA GLU A 191 -10.26 -12.60 17.56
C GLU A 191 -9.15 -11.55 17.65
N GLU A 192 -8.07 -11.83 18.39
CA GLU A 192 -6.96 -10.91 18.54
C GLU A 192 -6.13 -10.82 17.25
N PHE A 193 -5.81 -11.97 16.65
CA PHE A 193 -5.09 -12.03 15.38
C PHE A 193 -5.82 -11.26 14.29
N ALA A 194 -7.16 -11.37 14.24
CA ALA A 194 -7.97 -10.70 13.24
C ALA A 194 -7.85 -9.16 13.27
N THR A 195 -7.40 -8.57 14.37
CA THR A 195 -7.21 -7.10 14.49
C THR A 195 -5.83 -6.61 14.03
N LYS A 196 -4.89 -7.50 13.71
CA LYS A 196 -3.48 -7.18 13.39
C LYS A 196 -3.26 -6.87 11.91
N ASP A 197 -4.21 -6.17 11.31
CA ASP A 197 -4.23 -5.91 9.87
C ASP A 197 -3.04 -5.06 9.40
N SER A 198 -2.53 -4.15 10.24
CA SER A 198 -1.42 -3.25 9.90
C SER A 198 -0.08 -3.97 9.87
N GLU A 199 0.18 -4.82 10.86
CA GLU A 199 1.38 -5.64 10.94
C GLU A 199 1.42 -6.69 9.82
N LEU A 200 0.28 -7.34 9.55
CA LEU A 200 0.17 -8.28 8.43
C LEU A 200 0.32 -7.57 7.08
N LEU A 201 -0.15 -6.32 6.95
CA LEU A 201 0.04 -5.52 5.73
C LEU A 201 1.51 -5.15 5.54
N ALA A 202 2.20 -4.74 6.61
CA ALA A 202 3.64 -4.51 6.56
C ALA A 202 4.41 -5.79 6.21
N CYS A 203 4.00 -6.95 6.74
CA CYS A 203 4.56 -8.25 6.38
C CYS A 203 4.45 -8.54 4.88
N ASP A 204 3.26 -8.33 4.30
CA ASP A 204 3.01 -8.47 2.86
C ASP A 204 3.95 -7.56 2.03
N VAL A 205 4.07 -6.29 2.42
CA VAL A 205 4.96 -5.35 1.73
C VAL A 205 6.43 -5.75 1.87
N GLU A 206 6.92 -6.05 3.07
CA GLU A 206 8.35 -6.37 3.27
C GLU A 206 8.75 -7.69 2.61
N CYS A 207 7.93 -8.74 2.67
CA CYS A 207 8.20 -9.99 1.94
C CYS A 207 8.40 -9.69 0.44
N ARG A 208 7.52 -8.87 -0.13
CA ARG A 208 7.61 -8.48 -1.53
C ARG A 208 8.83 -7.62 -1.84
N LEU A 209 9.16 -6.64 -0.99
CA LEU A 209 10.36 -5.83 -1.15
C LEU A 209 11.65 -6.67 -1.03
N ALA A 210 11.59 -7.83 -0.36
CA ALA A 210 12.66 -8.81 -0.28
C ALA A 210 12.65 -9.83 -1.46
N GLY A 211 11.71 -9.71 -2.42
CA GLY A 211 11.58 -10.67 -3.52
C GLY A 211 11.01 -12.03 -3.10
N ILE A 212 10.35 -12.09 -1.93
CA ILE A 212 9.78 -13.31 -1.37
C ILE A 212 8.28 -13.32 -1.69
N GLU A 213 7.89 -14.27 -2.54
CA GLU A 213 6.49 -14.56 -2.84
C GLU A 213 5.97 -15.68 -1.93
N GLY A 214 4.69 -15.60 -1.54
CA GLY A 214 4.03 -16.66 -0.76
C GLY A 214 3.29 -16.19 0.49
N PHE A 215 3.31 -14.89 0.79
CA PHE A 215 2.41 -14.26 1.76
C PHE A 215 1.63 -13.12 1.08
N TYR A 216 0.31 -13.08 1.27
CA TYR A 216 -0.55 -12.05 0.71
C TYR A 216 -1.69 -11.71 1.66
N LEU A 217 -1.83 -10.43 2.00
CA LEU A 217 -2.96 -9.96 2.79
C LEU A 217 -4.06 -9.45 1.86
N GLU A 218 -5.14 -10.20 1.70
CA GLU A 218 -6.33 -9.73 1.01
C GLU A 218 -7.17 -8.86 1.94
N LEU A 219 -7.49 -7.63 1.54
CA LEU A 219 -8.35 -6.73 2.31
C LEU A 219 -9.56 -6.30 1.48
N ASP A 220 -10.74 -6.59 2.01
CA ASP A 220 -12.02 -6.30 1.37
C ASP A 220 -12.35 -4.80 1.42
N ILE A 221 -12.89 -4.31 0.30
CA ILE A 221 -13.44 -2.96 0.16
C ILE A 221 -14.84 -3.08 -0.47
N PRO A 222 -15.90 -3.19 0.36
CA PRO A 222 -17.24 -3.45 -0.13
C PRO A 222 -17.68 -2.46 -1.23
N GLY A 223 -18.07 -2.99 -2.38
CA GLY A 223 -18.57 -2.21 -3.52
C GLY A 223 -17.52 -1.68 -4.48
N LEU A 224 -16.21 -1.75 -4.16
CA LEU A 224 -15.16 -1.21 -5.01
C LEU A 224 -15.04 -1.95 -6.36
N ASP A 225 -15.07 -3.27 -6.35
CA ASP A 225 -14.97 -4.06 -7.60
C ASP A 225 -16.13 -3.77 -8.55
N LYS A 226 -17.33 -3.53 -8.00
CA LYS A 226 -18.50 -3.14 -8.79
C LYS A 226 -18.34 -1.74 -9.39
N LEU A 227 -17.60 -0.84 -8.73
CA LEU A 227 -17.31 0.49 -9.25
C LEU A 227 -16.30 0.41 -10.40
N ILE A 228 -15.22 -0.38 -10.23
CA ILE A 228 -14.19 -0.57 -11.25
C ILE A 228 -14.79 -1.21 -12.51
N ALA A 229 -15.59 -2.28 -12.36
CA ALA A 229 -16.21 -2.97 -13.49
C ALA A 229 -17.24 -2.11 -14.28
N ARG A 230 -17.71 -0.99 -13.74
CA ARG A 230 -18.58 -0.04 -14.47
C ARG A 230 -17.80 0.93 -15.35
N ASN A 231 -16.50 1.05 -15.13
CA ASN A 231 -15.61 1.97 -15.83
C ASN A 231 -14.82 1.27 -16.96
N GLU A 232 -15.01 -0.04 -17.15
CA GLU A 232 -14.54 -0.83 -18.30
C GLU A 232 -15.48 -0.68 -19.50
#